data_AF-Q1PQ08-F1
#
_entry.id   AF-Q1PQ08-F1
#
_cell.length_a   1.000
_cell.length_b   1.000
_cell.length_c   1.000
_cell.angle_alpha   90.00
_cell.angle_beta   90.00
_cell.angle_gamma   90.00
#
_symmetry.space_group_name_H-M   'P 1'
#
loop_
_entity.id
_entity.type
_entity.pdbx_description
1 polymer ?
#
loop_
_entity_poly.entity_id
_entity_poly.type
_entity_poly.pdbx_seq_one_letter_code
_entity_poly.pdbx_strand_id
1 'polypeptide(L)'
;EFIYHEAVPELSTIAAVQGANLVNGIGFQVTDEEYAGADIFARLVPMKAHEASSMYSEEKAKLLRKYGALLEEKDAQLESYMSSLTLDNLNINEEQANKLPQGIVDRCAALHANKTAISDLIEAMSQLAEITTDVESNLGELTHMLEEEARAEREFQAASGVQRTPNAHITELTREFQKYSEAHARAGESNNTLRKAMSLHVNNLKILARPLQEIQQLMPKLSSELNTAEIFKDVKLVLNKVNEMKAQRAQFHADLRIAINEDDITGKVIAHGGGRQEGLQALFVAEMAKHERITQLLDQNLLAQQNILQALTENYAKAAPVLKTLQDV
;
A
#
# COMPACT_ATOMS: atom_id res chain seq x y z
N GLU A 1 -36.32 -93.12 -63.35
CA GLU A 1 -37.66 -93.64 -63.66
C GLU A 1 -38.07 -94.84 -62.80
N PHE A 2 -37.28 -95.90 -62.67
CA PHE A 2 -37.75 -97.17 -62.08
C PHE A 2 -38.02 -97.26 -60.57
N ILE A 3 -37.68 -96.26 -59.74
CA ILE A 3 -37.86 -96.36 -58.27
C ILE A 3 -38.91 -95.38 -57.74
N TYR A 4 -38.83 -94.09 -58.09
CA TYR A 4 -39.66 -93.07 -57.42
C TYR A 4 -40.82 -92.48 -58.24
N HIS A 5 -40.82 -92.60 -59.58
CA HIS A 5 -41.92 -92.18 -60.49
C HIS A 5 -42.62 -90.84 -60.17
N GLU A 6 -41.92 -89.87 -59.60
CA GLU A 6 -42.51 -88.59 -59.20
C GLU A 6 -42.56 -87.62 -60.39
N ALA A 7 -43.67 -86.89 -60.52
CA ALA A 7 -43.88 -85.95 -61.62
C ALA A 7 -42.94 -84.75 -61.47
N VAL A 8 -42.19 -84.43 -62.53
CA VAL A 8 -41.30 -83.25 -62.55
C VAL A 8 -42.17 -81.98 -62.55
N PRO A 9 -42.09 -81.13 -61.51
CA PRO A 9 -42.94 -79.94 -61.42
C PRO A 9 -42.55 -78.88 -62.46
N GLU A 10 -43.53 -78.12 -62.94
CA GLU A 10 -43.29 -76.99 -63.84
C GLU A 10 -42.52 -75.88 -63.11
N LEU A 11 -41.62 -75.19 -63.82
CA LEU A 11 -40.70 -74.19 -63.23
C LEU A 11 -41.43 -73.06 -62.48
N SER A 12 -42.66 -72.75 -62.87
CA SER A 12 -43.56 -71.77 -62.24
C SER A 12 -44.11 -72.21 -60.87
N THR A 13 -44.08 -73.52 -60.57
CA THR A 13 -44.58 -74.10 -59.32
C THR A 13 -43.47 -74.34 -58.29
N ILE A 14 -42.21 -74.15 -58.67
CA ILE A 14 -41.05 -74.26 -57.78
C ILE A 14 -40.89 -72.91 -57.05
N ALA A 15 -40.82 -72.95 -55.71
CA ALA A 15 -40.61 -71.76 -54.90
C ALA A 15 -39.26 -71.09 -55.26
N ALA A 16 -39.28 -69.78 -55.51
CA ALA A 16 -38.08 -69.03 -55.86
C ALA A 16 -37.03 -69.09 -54.74
N VAL A 17 -35.80 -69.46 -55.08
CA VAL A 17 -34.68 -69.45 -54.12
C VAL A 17 -34.32 -68.00 -53.81
N GLN A 18 -34.49 -67.62 -52.55
CA GLN A 18 -34.22 -66.26 -52.09
C GLN A 18 -32.71 -66.09 -51.87
N GLY A 19 -32.06 -65.23 -52.66
CA GLY A 19 -30.64 -64.92 -52.50
C GLY A 19 -30.40 -64.23 -51.16
N ALA A 20 -29.44 -64.72 -50.38
CA ALA A 20 -28.99 -64.07 -49.16
C ALA A 20 -28.02 -62.94 -49.51
N ASN A 21 -28.31 -61.70 -49.08
CA ASN A 21 -27.36 -60.60 -49.25
C ASN A 21 -26.22 -60.75 -48.24
N LEU A 22 -25.06 -61.19 -48.72
CA LEU A 22 -23.86 -61.43 -47.91
C LEU A 22 -22.97 -60.19 -47.77
N VAL A 23 -23.34 -59.06 -48.37
CA VAL A 23 -22.50 -57.85 -48.40
C VAL A 23 -23.34 -56.60 -48.12
N ASN A 24 -22.85 -55.78 -47.19
CA ASN A 24 -23.37 -54.44 -46.95
C ASN A 24 -22.42 -53.41 -47.56
N GLY A 25 -22.96 -52.31 -48.09
CA GLY A 25 -22.14 -51.19 -48.55
C GLY A 25 -21.35 -50.60 -47.37
N ILE A 26 -20.04 -50.43 -47.56
CA ILE A 26 -19.18 -49.80 -46.56
C ILE A 26 -19.51 -48.30 -46.57
N GLY A 27 -19.93 -47.75 -45.43
CA GLY A 27 -20.21 -46.33 -45.29
C GLY A 27 -18.90 -45.52 -45.34
N PHE A 28 -18.92 -44.37 -46.01
CA PHE A 28 -17.77 -43.48 -46.05
C PHE A 28 -17.50 -42.88 -44.67
N GLN A 29 -16.33 -43.18 -44.10
CA GLN A 29 -15.84 -42.56 -42.88
C GLN A 29 -14.71 -41.59 -43.22
N VAL A 30 -14.91 -40.31 -42.90
CA VAL A 30 -13.96 -39.23 -43.22
C VAL A 30 -12.65 -39.40 -42.42
N THR A 31 -12.71 -40.11 -41.29
CA THR A 31 -11.61 -40.31 -40.34
C THR A 31 -10.94 -41.68 -40.48
N ASP A 32 -11.10 -42.34 -41.62
CA ASP A 32 -10.48 -43.65 -41.85
C ASP A 32 -8.95 -43.52 -41.91
N GLU A 33 -8.27 -44.12 -40.93
CA GLU A 33 -6.82 -44.02 -40.73
C GLU A 33 -6.03 -44.65 -41.89
N GLU A 34 -6.62 -45.63 -42.60
CA GLU A 34 -5.99 -46.27 -43.76
C GLU A 34 -5.88 -45.32 -44.97
N TYR A 35 -6.80 -44.35 -45.11
CA TYR A 35 -6.87 -43.45 -46.26
C TYR A 35 -6.48 -42.00 -45.95
N ALA A 36 -6.82 -41.50 -44.76
CA ALA A 36 -6.57 -40.11 -44.35
C ALA A 36 -5.23 -39.92 -43.62
N GLY A 37 -4.63 -40.99 -43.11
CA GLY A 37 -3.42 -40.93 -42.28
C GLY A 37 -3.66 -40.28 -40.92
N ALA A 38 -2.58 -39.99 -40.18
CA ALA A 38 -2.67 -39.41 -38.85
C ALA A 38 -3.17 -37.95 -38.90
N ASP A 39 -4.10 -37.59 -38.01
CA ASP A 39 -4.65 -36.24 -37.93
C ASP A 39 -3.57 -35.21 -37.53
N ILE A 40 -3.15 -34.41 -38.51
CA ILE A 40 -2.15 -33.35 -38.35
C ILE A 40 -2.65 -32.18 -37.48
N PHE A 41 -3.96 -32.07 -37.25
CA PHE A 41 -4.59 -31.03 -36.44
C PHE A 41 -5.12 -31.56 -35.10
N ALA A 42 -4.74 -32.77 -34.67
CA ALA A 42 -5.16 -33.34 -33.38
C ALA A 42 -4.81 -32.45 -32.16
N ARG A 43 -3.83 -31.54 -32.31
CA ARG A 43 -3.44 -30.56 -31.29
C ARG A 43 -4.20 -29.23 -31.36
N LEU A 44 -4.99 -29.00 -32.42
CA LEU A 44 -5.71 -27.76 -32.65
C LEU A 44 -7.03 -27.76 -31.87
N VAL A 45 -7.19 -26.83 -30.93
CA VAL A 45 -8.43 -26.68 -30.17
C VAL A 45 -9.51 -26.03 -31.05
N PRO A 46 -10.74 -26.58 -31.13
CA PRO A 46 -11.81 -26.00 -31.93
C PRO A 46 -12.13 -24.55 -31.50
N MET A 47 -12.37 -23.66 -32.47
CA MET A 47 -12.68 -22.25 -32.21
C MET A 47 -13.85 -22.05 -31.23
N LYS A 48 -14.88 -22.90 -31.31
CA LYS A 48 -16.03 -22.84 -30.38
C LYS A 48 -15.64 -23.14 -28.92
N ALA A 49 -14.66 -24.02 -28.71
CA ALA A 49 -14.13 -24.30 -27.38
C ALA A 49 -13.26 -23.15 -26.87
N HIS A 50 -12.52 -22.49 -27.75
CA HIS A 50 -11.77 -21.28 -27.42
C HIS A 50 -12.71 -20.12 -27.03
N GLU A 51 -13.77 -19.89 -27.80
CA GLU A 51 -14.78 -18.86 -27.50
C GLU A 51 -15.46 -19.12 -26.15
N ALA A 52 -15.89 -20.35 -25.88
CA ALA A 52 -16.46 -20.72 -24.60
C ALA A 52 -15.47 -20.61 -23.43
N SER A 53 -14.20 -20.99 -23.61
CA SER A 53 -13.15 -20.79 -22.60
C SER A 53 -12.90 -19.30 -22.33
N SER A 54 -12.97 -18.47 -23.37
CA SER A 54 -12.85 -17.01 -23.24
C SER A 54 -14.03 -16.41 -22.46
N MET A 55 -15.27 -16.84 -22.74
CA MET A 55 -16.44 -16.42 -21.97
C MET A 55 -16.33 -16.81 -20.49
N TYR A 56 -15.91 -18.05 -20.21
CA TYR A 56 -15.70 -18.51 -18.83
C TYR A 56 -14.59 -17.73 -18.12
N SER A 57 -13.52 -17.42 -18.83
CA SER A 57 -12.42 -16.60 -18.30
C SER A 57 -12.90 -15.20 -17.91
N GLU A 58 -13.87 -14.63 -18.61
CA GLU A 58 -14.48 -13.35 -18.23
C GLU A 58 -15.38 -13.47 -16.99
N GLU A 59 -16.16 -14.55 -16.85
CA GLU A 59 -16.94 -14.79 -15.61
C GLU A 59 -16.01 -14.98 -14.39
N LYS A 60 -14.90 -15.70 -14.57
CA LYS A 60 -13.81 -15.81 -13.57
C LYS A 60 -13.22 -14.45 -13.21
N ALA A 61 -12.89 -13.64 -14.22
CA ALA A 61 -12.34 -12.31 -14.02
C ALA A 61 -13.34 -11.38 -13.31
N LYS A 62 -14.63 -11.47 -13.65
CA LYS A 62 -15.71 -10.72 -13.01
C LYS A 62 -15.85 -11.07 -11.53
N LEU A 63 -15.74 -12.35 -11.18
CA LEU A 63 -15.73 -12.80 -9.79
C LEU A 63 -14.54 -12.24 -9.01
N LEU A 64 -13.33 -12.30 -9.60
CA LEU A 64 -12.12 -11.74 -9.00
C LEU A 64 -12.20 -10.22 -8.82
N ARG A 65 -12.68 -9.48 -9.83
CA ARG A 65 -12.86 -8.02 -9.75
C ARG A 65 -13.86 -7.65 -8.66
N LYS A 66 -14.98 -8.38 -8.56
CA LYS A 66 -16.00 -8.16 -7.50
C LYS A 66 -15.39 -8.27 -6.11
N TYR A 67 -14.72 -9.39 -5.81
CA TYR A 67 -14.13 -9.60 -4.49
C TYR A 67 -12.92 -8.69 -4.24
N GLY A 68 -12.10 -8.43 -5.26
CA GLY A 68 -11.00 -7.47 -5.16
C GLY A 68 -11.47 -6.08 -4.71
N ALA A 69 -12.51 -5.55 -5.36
CA ALA A 69 -13.07 -4.24 -5.00
C ALA A 69 -13.69 -4.24 -3.59
N LEU A 70 -14.47 -5.28 -3.23
CA LEU A 70 -15.08 -5.39 -1.90
C LEU A 70 -14.04 -5.47 -0.78
N LEU A 71 -12.96 -6.22 -1.00
CA LEU A 71 -11.89 -6.39 -0.04
C LEU A 71 -11.10 -5.10 0.14
N GLU A 72 -10.74 -4.44 -0.96
CA GLU A 72 -10.03 -3.15 -0.92
C GLU A 72 -10.84 -2.09 -0.17
N GLU A 73 -12.15 -1.99 -0.42
CA GLU A 73 -13.04 -1.07 0.29
C GLU A 73 -13.05 -1.36 1.81
N LYS A 74 -13.21 -2.64 2.18
CA LYS A 74 -13.32 -3.06 3.59
C LYS A 74 -11.99 -2.98 4.34
N ASP A 75 -10.88 -3.26 3.68
CA ASP A 75 -9.53 -3.12 4.23
C ASP A 75 -9.17 -1.64 4.40
N ALA A 76 -9.52 -0.77 3.45
CA ALA A 76 -9.33 0.67 3.58
C ALA A 76 -10.15 1.26 4.75
N GLN A 77 -11.41 0.85 4.89
CA GLN A 77 -12.25 1.22 6.04
C GLN A 77 -11.62 0.75 7.37
N LEU A 78 -11.12 -0.49 7.42
CA LEU A 78 -10.47 -1.04 8.59
C LEU A 78 -9.18 -0.27 8.93
N GLU A 79 -8.33 -0.01 7.96
CA GLU A 79 -7.05 0.68 8.17
C GLU A 79 -7.24 2.12 8.65
N SER A 80 -8.20 2.84 8.06
CA SER A 80 -8.59 4.18 8.50
C SER A 80 -9.11 4.18 9.93
N TYR A 81 -9.96 3.19 10.28
CA TYR A 81 -10.49 3.05 11.63
C TYR A 81 -9.38 2.72 12.63
N MET A 82 -8.49 1.77 12.33
CA MET A 82 -7.38 1.39 13.20
C MET A 82 -6.40 2.54 13.42
N SER A 83 -6.12 3.33 12.39
CA SER A 83 -5.24 4.51 12.49
C SER A 83 -5.82 5.62 13.36
N SER A 84 -7.15 5.69 13.50
CA SER A 84 -7.81 6.67 14.38
C SER A 84 -7.71 6.32 15.86
N LEU A 85 -7.39 5.06 16.18
CA LEU A 85 -7.25 4.58 17.55
C LEU A 85 -5.78 4.64 17.99
N THR A 86 -5.52 5.26 19.14
CA THR A 86 -4.17 5.26 19.74
C THR A 86 -3.94 3.96 20.51
N LEU A 87 -3.54 2.91 19.80
CA LEU A 87 -3.38 1.55 20.33
C LEU A 87 -1.98 1.26 20.88
N ASP A 88 -0.99 2.11 20.58
CA ASP A 88 0.41 1.93 21.00
C ASP A 88 0.56 1.87 22.54
N ASN A 89 -0.33 2.57 23.25
CA ASN A 89 -0.32 2.64 24.71
C ASN A 89 -0.91 1.40 25.40
N LEU A 90 -1.55 0.48 24.65
CA LEU A 90 -2.17 -0.72 25.23
C LEU A 90 -1.15 -1.71 25.83
N ASN A 91 0.11 -1.64 25.38
CA ASN A 91 1.19 -2.52 25.85
C ASN A 91 2.07 -1.87 26.92
N ILE A 92 1.81 -0.61 27.28
CA ILE A 92 2.54 0.06 28.34
C ILE A 92 2.02 -0.47 29.68
N ASN A 93 2.82 -1.29 30.36
CA ASN A 93 2.57 -1.68 31.75
C ASN A 93 2.89 -0.52 32.69
N GLU A 94 2.30 -0.49 33.88
CA GLU A 94 2.56 0.56 34.89
C GLU A 94 4.05 0.71 35.24
N GLU A 95 4.79 -0.42 35.30
CA GLU A 95 6.24 -0.41 35.51
C GLU A 95 7.02 0.19 34.32
N GLN A 96 6.47 0.10 33.10
CA GLN A 96 7.08 0.67 31.91
C GLN A 96 6.68 2.14 31.74
N ALA A 97 5.46 2.52 32.13
CA ALA A 97 4.98 3.90 32.14
C ALA A 97 5.83 4.78 33.08
N ASN A 98 6.23 4.24 34.24
CA ASN A 98 7.05 4.96 35.22
C ASN A 98 8.57 4.88 34.95
N LYS A 99 9.00 4.13 33.93
CA LYS A 99 10.40 4.05 33.51
C LYS A 99 10.65 5.03 32.36
N LEU A 100 11.85 5.59 32.33
CA LEU A 100 12.25 6.46 31.23
C LEU A 100 12.25 5.66 29.92
N PRO A 101 11.61 6.13 28.83
CA PRO A 101 11.64 5.45 27.55
C PRO A 101 13.08 5.22 27.09
N GLN A 102 13.39 4.02 26.59
CA GLN A 102 14.77 3.65 26.21
C GLN A 102 15.38 4.65 25.22
N GLY A 103 14.60 5.15 24.25
CA GLY A 103 15.09 6.15 23.30
C GLY A 103 15.47 7.50 23.94
N ILE A 104 14.86 7.87 25.08
CA ILE A 104 15.28 9.04 25.86
C ILE A 104 16.55 8.70 26.65
N VAL A 105 16.62 7.50 27.24
CA VAL A 105 17.84 7.03 27.95
C VAL A 105 19.05 7.05 27.04
N ASP A 106 18.92 6.52 25.82
CA ASP A 106 20.00 6.47 24.85
C ASP A 106 20.48 7.88 24.45
N ARG A 107 19.54 8.81 24.24
CA ARG A 107 19.85 10.21 23.94
C ARG A 107 20.47 10.95 25.12
N CYS A 108 20.00 10.70 26.35
CA CYS A 108 20.61 11.23 27.56
C CYS A 108 22.02 10.68 27.74
N ALA A 109 22.24 9.38 27.50
CA ALA A 109 23.56 8.76 27.58
C ALA A 109 24.51 9.35 26.53
N ALA A 110 24.06 9.55 25.29
CA ALA A 110 24.84 10.19 24.24
C ALA A 110 25.21 11.65 24.59
N LEU A 111 24.24 12.41 25.12
CA LEU A 111 24.47 13.80 25.53
C LEU A 111 25.36 13.89 26.78
N HIS A 112 25.25 12.95 27.71
CA HIS A 112 26.07 12.89 28.91
C HIS A 112 27.50 12.42 28.61
N ALA A 113 27.69 11.55 27.62
CA ALA A 113 29.00 11.18 27.10
C ALA A 113 29.71 12.38 26.47
N ASN A 114 28.97 13.24 25.76
CA ASN A 114 29.50 14.47 25.18
C ASN A 114 29.26 15.70 26.09
N LYS A 115 30.06 15.79 27.16
CA LYS A 115 29.94 16.85 28.18
C LYS A 115 30.10 18.27 27.64
N THR A 116 30.76 18.47 26.50
CA THR A 116 30.98 19.79 25.91
C THR A 116 29.90 20.18 24.90
N ALA A 117 29.08 19.24 24.40
CA ALA A 117 28.10 19.50 23.33
C ALA A 117 27.23 20.75 23.52
N ILE A 118 26.73 20.99 24.73
CA ILE A 118 25.90 22.18 25.03
C ILE A 118 26.77 23.45 25.08
N SER A 119 27.98 23.36 25.64
CA SER A 119 28.92 24.49 25.69
C SER A 119 29.38 24.85 24.28
N ASP A 120 29.77 23.87 23.48
CA ASP A 120 30.22 24.02 22.10
C ASP A 120 29.11 24.63 21.23
N LEU A 121 27.85 24.21 21.44
CA LEU A 121 26.70 24.81 20.77
C LEU A 121 26.49 26.27 21.17
N ILE A 122 26.64 26.61 22.46
CA ILE A 122 26.52 27.99 22.94
C ILE A 122 27.64 28.85 22.38
N GLU A 123 28.86 28.33 22.38
CA GLU A 123 30.04 29.02 21.83
C GLU A 123 29.90 29.25 20.33
N ALA A 124 29.52 28.23 19.56
CA ALA A 124 29.29 28.37 18.12
C ALA A 124 28.20 29.40 17.78
N MET A 125 27.13 29.48 18.59
CA MET A 125 26.09 30.50 18.42
C MET A 125 26.57 31.90 18.81
N SER A 126 27.45 32.02 19.80
CA SER A 126 28.09 33.29 20.14
C SER A 126 29.01 33.77 19.02
N GLN A 127 29.87 32.89 18.50
CA GLN A 127 30.76 33.20 17.38
C GLN A 127 29.98 33.59 16.11
N LEU A 128 28.86 32.90 15.83
CA LEU A 128 27.98 33.26 14.72
C LEU A 128 27.39 34.67 14.86
N ALA A 129 27.00 35.06 16.09
CA ALA A 129 26.47 36.40 16.35
C ALA A 129 27.55 37.49 16.18
N GLU A 130 28.78 37.20 16.60
CA GLU A 130 29.93 38.10 16.41
C GLU A 130 30.21 38.31 14.91
N ILE A 131 30.36 37.22 14.14
CA ILE A 131 30.58 37.30 12.68
C ILE A 131 29.43 38.04 11.98
N THR A 132 28.18 37.82 12.39
CA THR A 132 27.03 38.52 11.83
C THR A 132 27.14 40.04 12.07
N THR A 133 27.53 40.44 13.28
CA THR A 133 27.71 41.85 13.65
C THR A 133 28.85 42.49 12.87
N ASP A 134 29.96 41.77 12.67
CA ASP A 134 31.10 42.24 11.87
C ASP A 134 30.72 42.45 10.40
N VAL A 135 29.96 41.51 9.81
CA VAL A 135 29.47 41.65 8.43
C VAL A 135 28.48 42.81 8.32
N GLU A 136 27.60 43.01 9.30
CA GLU A 136 26.69 44.17 9.35
C GLU A 136 27.44 45.49 9.41
N SER A 137 28.48 45.58 10.24
CA SER A 137 29.33 46.77 10.34
C SER A 137 30.01 47.06 8.99
N ASN A 138 30.64 46.05 8.39
CA ASN A 138 31.33 46.18 7.11
C ASN A 138 30.37 46.60 5.97
N LEU A 139 29.17 46.01 5.92
CA LEU A 139 28.15 46.40 4.94
C LEU A 139 27.63 47.82 5.20
N GLY A 140 27.48 48.23 6.46
CA GLY A 140 27.12 49.59 6.84
C GLY A 140 28.16 50.62 6.38
N GLU A 141 29.45 50.34 6.58
CA GLU A 141 30.55 51.18 6.10
C GLU A 141 30.58 51.27 4.56
N LEU A 142 30.41 50.13 3.87
CA LEU A 142 30.31 50.10 2.40
C LEU A 142 29.12 50.91 1.89
N THR A 143 27.98 50.86 2.59
CA THR A 143 26.81 51.67 2.26
C THR A 143 27.13 53.15 2.34
N HIS A 144 27.76 53.59 3.44
CA HIS A 144 28.13 54.99 3.62
C HIS A 144 29.09 55.47 2.52
N MET A 145 30.14 54.70 2.20
CA MET A 145 31.09 55.06 1.14
C MET A 145 30.43 55.17 -0.24
N LEU A 146 29.52 54.25 -0.59
CA LEU A 146 28.79 54.31 -1.87
C LEU A 146 27.84 55.50 -1.94
N GLU A 147 27.17 55.84 -0.83
CA GLU A 147 26.29 57.01 -0.73
C GLU A 147 27.06 58.33 -0.84
N GLU A 148 28.24 58.42 -0.24
CA GLU A 148 29.11 59.58 -0.33
C GLU A 148 29.62 59.80 -1.76
N GLU A 149 30.07 58.74 -2.44
CA GLU A 149 30.47 58.81 -3.85
C GLU A 149 29.30 59.22 -4.75
N ALA A 150 28.11 58.63 -4.53
CA ALA A 150 26.91 58.98 -5.28
C ALA A 150 26.45 60.43 -5.01
N ARG A 151 26.69 60.97 -3.81
CA ARG A 151 26.46 62.38 -3.49
C ARG A 151 27.47 63.27 -4.20
N ALA A 152 28.75 62.96 -4.13
CA ALA A 152 29.82 63.72 -4.78
C ALA A 152 29.63 63.78 -6.31
N GLU A 153 29.26 62.67 -6.94
CA GLU A 153 28.99 62.65 -8.38
C GLU A 153 27.75 63.49 -8.75
N ARG A 154 26.68 63.45 -7.94
CA ARG A 154 25.49 64.31 -8.14
C ARG A 154 25.83 65.80 -8.03
N GLU A 155 26.62 66.17 -7.03
CA GLU A 155 27.08 67.55 -6.84
C GLU A 155 27.95 68.02 -8.01
N PHE A 156 28.87 67.16 -8.49
CA PHE A 156 29.69 67.45 -9.67
C PHE A 156 28.84 67.66 -10.92
N GLN A 157 27.88 66.78 -11.19
CA GLN A 157 27.01 66.90 -12.37
C GLN A 157 26.15 68.17 -12.33
N ALA A 158 25.65 68.53 -11.14
CA ALA A 158 24.91 69.78 -10.94
C ALA A 158 25.77 71.03 -11.17
N ALA A 159 27.03 71.02 -10.71
CA ALA A 159 27.95 72.14 -10.87
C ALA A 159 28.53 72.26 -12.29
N SER A 160 28.82 71.12 -12.95
CA SER A 160 29.43 71.09 -14.28
C SER A 160 28.42 71.19 -15.43
N GLY A 161 27.13 70.93 -15.18
CA GLY A 161 26.07 70.93 -16.20
C GLY A 161 26.16 69.80 -17.24
N VAL A 162 27.13 68.90 -17.09
CA VAL A 162 27.36 67.75 -17.97
C VAL A 162 26.88 66.49 -17.27
N GLN A 163 25.91 65.79 -17.87
CA GLN A 163 25.56 64.46 -17.42
C GLN A 163 26.59 63.45 -17.92
N ARG A 164 27.30 62.81 -16.99
CA ARG A 164 28.24 61.74 -17.28
C ARG A 164 27.57 60.40 -17.01
N THR A 165 27.83 59.42 -17.87
CA THR A 165 27.43 58.03 -17.61
C THR A 165 28.13 57.53 -16.34
N PRO A 166 27.42 56.80 -15.44
CA PRO A 166 28.02 56.25 -14.23
C PRO A 166 29.27 55.44 -14.54
N ASN A 167 30.30 55.55 -13.69
CA ASN A 167 31.51 54.75 -13.83
C ASN A 167 31.16 53.26 -13.78
N ALA A 168 31.63 52.48 -14.76
CA ALA A 168 31.38 51.04 -14.85
C ALA A 168 31.83 50.31 -13.58
N HIS A 169 32.94 50.73 -12.98
CA HIS A 169 33.45 50.16 -11.74
C HIS A 169 32.51 50.39 -10.55
N ILE A 170 31.94 51.59 -10.41
CA ILE A 170 30.97 51.88 -9.33
C ILE A 170 29.67 51.09 -9.54
N THR A 171 29.27 50.91 -10.80
CA THR A 171 28.09 50.10 -11.14
C THR A 171 28.31 48.62 -10.75
N GLU A 172 29.49 48.08 -11.02
CA GLU A 172 29.86 46.71 -10.65
C GLU A 172 29.94 46.55 -9.12
N LEU A 173 30.61 47.46 -8.42
CA LEU A 173 30.69 47.48 -6.95
C LEU A 173 29.31 47.57 -6.29
N THR A 174 28.41 48.40 -6.83
CA THR A 174 27.03 48.52 -6.34
C THR A 174 26.27 47.20 -6.52
N ARG A 175 26.47 46.53 -7.66
CA ARG A 175 25.86 45.22 -7.92
C ARG A 175 26.38 44.14 -6.99
N GLU A 176 27.68 44.09 -6.72
CA GLU A 176 28.27 43.15 -5.76
C GLU A 176 27.80 43.44 -4.34
N PHE A 177 27.75 44.71 -3.94
CA PHE A 177 27.22 45.13 -2.65
C PHE A 177 25.77 44.67 -2.47
N GLN A 178 24.90 44.89 -3.45
CA GLN A 178 23.51 44.42 -3.41
C GLN A 178 23.43 42.90 -3.24
N LYS A 179 24.25 42.15 -3.99
CA LYS A 179 24.32 40.68 -3.87
C LYS A 179 24.71 40.24 -2.45
N TYR A 180 25.71 40.86 -1.83
CA TYR A 180 26.12 40.53 -0.46
C TYR A 180 25.10 40.98 0.58
N SER A 181 24.47 42.14 0.40
CA SER A 181 23.38 42.63 1.25
C SER A 181 22.18 41.69 1.24
N GLU A 182 21.75 41.23 0.06
CA GLU A 182 20.68 40.23 -0.05
C GLU A 182 21.05 38.88 0.57
N ALA A 183 22.31 38.44 0.38
CA ALA A 183 22.80 37.22 1.01
C ALA A 183 22.80 37.35 2.54
N HIS A 184 23.24 38.49 3.07
CA HIS A 184 23.24 38.79 4.50
C HIS A 184 21.82 38.85 5.07
N ALA A 185 20.88 39.50 4.38
CA ALA A 185 19.48 39.55 4.80
C ALA A 185 18.86 38.13 4.92
N ARG A 186 19.08 37.28 3.91
CA ARG A 186 18.65 35.87 3.95
C ARG A 186 19.33 35.09 5.07
N ALA A 187 20.62 35.30 5.29
CA ALA A 187 21.35 34.67 6.40
C ALA A 187 20.81 35.15 7.76
N GLY A 188 20.45 36.43 7.88
CA GLY A 188 19.84 37.01 9.08
C GLY A 188 18.51 36.37 9.46
N GLU A 189 17.64 36.06 8.49
CA GLU A 189 16.39 35.31 8.74
C GLU A 189 16.67 33.89 9.27
N SER A 190 17.64 33.20 8.66
CA SER A 190 18.08 31.88 9.08
C SER A 190 18.66 31.91 10.50
N ASN A 191 19.56 32.86 10.78
CA ASN A 191 20.18 33.06 12.09
C ASN A 191 19.13 33.37 13.16
N ASN A 192 18.14 34.20 12.85
CA ASN A 192 17.03 34.49 13.76
C ASN A 192 16.19 33.26 14.08
N THR A 193 15.93 32.42 13.07
CA THR A 193 15.21 31.15 13.25
C THR A 193 16.01 30.20 14.12
N LEU A 194 17.32 30.08 13.88
CA LEU A 194 18.22 29.25 14.67
C LEU A 194 18.30 29.73 16.13
N ARG A 195 18.40 31.04 16.36
CA ARG A 195 18.42 31.64 17.71
C ARG A 195 17.13 31.36 18.47
N LYS A 196 15.97 31.43 17.81
CA LYS A 196 14.67 31.08 18.41
C LYS A 196 14.58 29.59 18.76
N ALA A 197 15.02 28.71 17.86
CA ALA A 197 15.06 27.27 18.13
C ALA A 197 16.00 26.94 19.30
N MET A 198 17.16 27.58 19.34
CA MET A 198 18.13 27.43 20.41
C MET A 198 17.56 27.89 21.76
N SER A 199 16.94 29.08 21.84
CA SER A 199 16.37 29.59 23.09
C SER A 199 15.22 28.72 23.60
N LEU A 200 14.43 28.14 22.69
CA LEU A 200 13.35 27.21 23.04
C LEU A 200 13.88 25.88 23.59
N HIS A 201 14.94 25.33 23.02
CA HIS A 201 15.38 23.96 23.31
C HIS A 201 16.58 23.85 24.26
N VAL A 202 17.35 24.93 24.49
CA VAL A 202 18.57 24.89 25.32
C VAL A 202 18.28 24.43 26.75
N ASN A 203 17.14 24.81 27.33
CA ASN A 203 16.76 24.39 28.67
C ASN A 203 16.43 22.89 28.70
N ASN A 204 15.74 22.37 27.68
CA ASN A 204 15.44 20.95 27.56
C ASN A 204 16.71 20.13 27.37
N LEU A 205 17.66 20.60 26.55
CA LEU A 205 18.97 19.96 26.40
C LEU A 205 19.74 19.94 27.73
N LYS A 206 19.71 21.04 28.50
CA LYS A 206 20.31 21.09 29.85
C LYS A 206 19.64 20.12 30.81
N ILE A 207 18.33 19.88 30.70
CA ILE A 207 17.62 18.86 31.51
C ILE A 207 18.09 17.45 31.10
N LEU A 208 18.15 17.15 29.80
CA LEU A 208 18.59 15.85 29.28
C LEU A 208 20.06 15.53 29.56
N ALA A 209 20.89 16.54 29.86
CA ALA A 209 22.29 16.36 30.24
C ALA A 209 22.49 16.01 31.74
N ARG A 210 21.43 16.12 32.56
CA ARG A 210 21.48 15.80 34.00
C ARG A 210 21.58 14.29 34.25
N PRO A 211 21.99 13.85 35.45
CA PRO A 211 21.92 12.45 35.83
C PRO A 211 20.51 11.88 35.65
N LEU A 212 20.41 10.63 35.19
CA LEU A 212 19.12 9.96 34.92
C LEU A 212 18.17 9.98 36.12
N GLN A 213 18.70 9.94 37.35
CA GLN A 213 17.87 10.00 38.57
C GLN A 213 17.14 11.35 38.71
N GLU A 214 17.79 12.46 38.35
CA GLU A 214 17.18 13.79 38.40
C GLU A 214 16.14 13.96 37.28
N ILE A 215 16.43 13.44 36.09
CA ILE A 215 15.47 13.45 34.97
C ILE A 215 14.22 12.65 35.35
N GLN A 216 14.37 11.48 35.97
CA GLN A 216 13.26 10.65 36.41
C GLN A 216 12.39 11.33 37.50
N GLN A 217 12.94 12.25 38.28
CA GLN A 217 12.19 13.03 39.26
C GLN A 217 11.41 14.19 38.63
N LEU A 218 11.86 14.70 37.49
CA LEU A 218 11.19 15.77 36.73
C LEU A 218 10.04 15.24 35.87
N MET A 219 9.98 13.93 35.64
CA MET A 219 8.88 13.29 34.89
C MET A 219 7.60 13.22 35.73
N PRO A 220 6.43 13.46 35.12
CA PRO A 220 5.16 13.11 35.72
C PRO A 220 5.17 11.63 36.09
N LYS A 221 4.76 11.30 37.32
CA LYS A 221 4.60 9.91 37.76
C LYS A 221 3.13 9.57 37.78
N LEU A 222 2.81 8.37 37.31
CA LEU A 222 1.47 7.83 37.43
C LEU A 222 1.22 7.52 38.92
N SER A 223 0.31 8.25 39.55
CA SER A 223 0.08 8.23 41.00
C SER A 223 -0.93 7.18 41.46
N SER A 224 -1.63 6.53 40.51
CA SER A 224 -2.66 5.53 40.79
C SER A 224 -2.29 4.19 40.18
N GLU A 225 -2.50 3.10 40.92
CA GLU A 225 -2.57 1.74 40.37
C GLU A 225 -3.76 1.68 39.41
N LEU A 226 -3.51 1.92 38.13
CA LEU A 226 -4.46 1.71 37.07
C LEU A 226 -4.46 0.21 36.79
N ASN A 227 -5.60 -0.45 37.04
CA ASN A 227 -5.84 -1.85 36.70
C ASN A 227 -5.92 -2.06 35.16
N THR A 228 -4.86 -1.66 34.47
CA THR A 228 -4.63 -1.66 33.03
C THR A 228 -4.68 -3.07 32.48
N ALA A 229 -4.22 -4.04 33.27
CA ALA A 229 -4.24 -5.45 32.89
C ALA A 229 -5.67 -5.97 32.66
N GLU A 230 -6.62 -5.67 33.55
CA GLU A 230 -8.01 -6.08 33.37
C GLU A 230 -8.74 -5.24 32.32
N ILE A 231 -8.52 -3.92 32.33
CA ILE A 231 -9.22 -2.99 31.42
C ILE A 231 -8.79 -3.19 29.96
N PHE A 232 -7.50 -3.45 29.71
CA PHE A 232 -6.99 -3.68 28.36
C PHE A 232 -7.11 -5.13 27.91
N LYS A 233 -7.43 -6.09 28.79
CA LYS A 233 -7.60 -7.50 28.41
C LYS A 233 -8.64 -7.67 27.32
N ASP A 234 -9.81 -7.05 27.49
CA ASP A 234 -10.91 -7.16 26.54
C ASP A 234 -10.59 -6.44 25.23
N VAL A 235 -9.95 -5.26 25.30
CA VAL A 235 -9.48 -4.53 24.10
C VAL A 235 -8.45 -5.35 23.32
N LYS A 236 -7.46 -5.95 24.01
CA LYS A 236 -6.45 -6.82 23.39
C LYS A 236 -7.06 -8.07 22.76
N LEU A 237 -8.05 -8.67 23.41
CA LEU A 237 -8.75 -9.83 22.88
C LEU A 237 -9.49 -9.49 21.59
N VAL A 238 -10.20 -8.37 21.54
CA VAL A 238 -10.88 -7.93 20.32
C VAL A 238 -9.89 -7.51 19.24
N LEU A 239 -8.78 -6.86 19.60
CA LEU A 239 -7.70 -6.51 18.67
C LEU A 239 -7.08 -7.76 18.02
N ASN A 240 -6.88 -8.83 18.79
CA ASN A 240 -6.42 -10.10 18.25
C ASN A 240 -7.42 -10.69 17.24
N LYS A 241 -8.73 -10.57 17.50
CA LYS A 241 -9.77 -10.98 16.54
C LYS A 241 -9.74 -10.14 15.26
N VAL A 242 -9.44 -8.84 15.33
CA VAL A 242 -9.24 -7.98 14.15
C VAL A 242 -8.05 -8.48 13.32
N ASN A 243 -6.93 -8.76 13.97
CA ASN A 243 -5.73 -9.27 13.30
C ASN A 243 -5.97 -10.65 12.66
N GLU A 244 -6.66 -11.54 13.37
CA GLU A 244 -7.05 -12.85 12.86
C GLU A 244 -7.99 -12.72 11.65
N MET A 245 -9.00 -11.86 11.73
CA MET A 245 -9.92 -11.57 10.62
C MET A 245 -9.15 -11.05 9.38
N LYS A 246 -8.18 -10.13 9.56
CA LYS A 246 -7.33 -9.60 8.48
C LYS A 246 -6.48 -10.70 7.84
N ALA A 247 -5.89 -11.57 8.66
CA ALA A 247 -5.09 -12.70 8.18
C ALA A 247 -5.95 -13.72 7.41
N GLN A 248 -7.11 -14.10 7.95
CA GLN A 248 -8.06 -15.00 7.29
C GLN A 248 -8.53 -14.44 5.96
N ARG A 249 -8.84 -13.14 5.90
CA ARG A 249 -9.26 -12.45 4.67
C ARG A 249 -8.20 -12.53 3.58
N ALA A 250 -6.95 -12.22 3.92
CA ALA A 250 -5.83 -12.30 3.00
C ALA A 250 -5.63 -13.73 2.48
N GLN A 251 -5.74 -14.72 3.36
CA GLN A 251 -5.65 -16.14 3.00
C GLN A 251 -6.78 -16.55 2.05
N PHE A 252 -8.04 -16.28 2.39
CA PHE A 252 -9.18 -16.64 1.54
C PHE A 252 -9.14 -15.97 0.17
N HIS A 253 -8.67 -14.71 0.10
CA HIS A 253 -8.49 -14.01 -1.17
C HIS A 253 -7.37 -14.63 -2.02
N ALA A 254 -6.25 -15.02 -1.40
CA ALA A 254 -5.18 -15.72 -2.08
C ALA A 254 -5.64 -17.08 -2.61
N ASP A 255 -6.34 -17.86 -1.78
CA ASP A 255 -6.90 -19.17 -2.15
C ASP A 255 -7.91 -19.03 -3.30
N LEU A 256 -8.78 -18.01 -3.28
CA LEU A 256 -9.70 -17.73 -4.38
C LEU A 256 -8.96 -17.43 -5.69
N ARG A 257 -7.88 -16.63 -5.63
CA ARG A 257 -7.08 -16.30 -6.82
C ARG A 257 -6.40 -17.53 -7.41
N ILE A 258 -5.83 -18.39 -6.56
CA ILE A 258 -5.20 -19.64 -6.99
C ILE A 258 -6.26 -20.56 -7.62
N ALA A 259 -7.36 -20.80 -6.91
CA ALA A 259 -8.44 -21.68 -7.38
C ALA A 259 -9.03 -21.22 -8.72
N ILE A 260 -9.24 -19.92 -8.92
CA ILE A 260 -9.79 -19.38 -10.18
C ILE A 260 -8.75 -19.46 -11.33
N ASN A 261 -7.47 -19.24 -11.03
CA ASN A 261 -6.42 -19.30 -12.05
C ASN A 261 -6.17 -20.74 -12.54
N GLU A 262 -6.23 -21.72 -11.64
CA GLU A 262 -6.03 -23.15 -11.96
C GLU A 262 -7.25 -23.81 -12.60
N ASP A 263 -8.43 -23.17 -12.54
CA ASP A 263 -9.69 -23.69 -13.05
C ASP A 263 -9.81 -23.59 -14.59
N ASP A 264 -9.23 -24.58 -15.28
CA ASP A 264 -9.36 -24.76 -16.74
C ASP A 264 -10.48 -25.75 -17.09
N ILE A 265 -11.48 -25.27 -17.85
CA ILE A 265 -12.63 -26.05 -18.29
C ILE A 265 -12.58 -26.44 -19.77
N THR A 266 -11.51 -26.11 -20.50
CA THR A 266 -11.39 -26.35 -21.95
C THR A 266 -11.70 -27.80 -22.33
N GLY A 267 -11.18 -28.78 -21.58
CA GLY A 267 -11.48 -30.21 -21.81
C GLY A 267 -12.96 -30.56 -21.64
N LYS A 268 -13.65 -29.95 -20.66
CA LYS A 268 -15.09 -30.17 -20.41
C LYS A 268 -15.95 -29.53 -21.49
N VAL A 269 -15.54 -28.36 -21.97
CA VAL A 269 -16.19 -27.65 -23.08
C VAL A 269 -16.11 -28.45 -24.38
N ILE A 270 -14.96 -29.08 -24.65
CA ILE A 270 -14.77 -29.95 -25.82
C ILE A 270 -15.66 -31.20 -25.70
N ALA A 271 -15.72 -31.84 -24.52
CA ALA A 271 -16.57 -33.00 -24.27
C ALA A 271 -18.08 -32.73 -24.45
N HIS A 272 -18.53 -31.50 -24.18
CA HIS A 272 -19.91 -31.06 -24.41
C HIS A 272 -20.23 -30.70 -25.88
N GLY A 273 -19.29 -30.91 -26.81
CA GLY A 273 -19.55 -30.81 -28.25
C GLY A 273 -19.73 -29.39 -28.78
N GLY A 274 -19.21 -28.38 -28.09
CA GLY A 274 -19.03 -27.00 -28.58
C GLY A 274 -20.24 -26.32 -29.25
N GLY A 275 -21.49 -26.75 -29.04
CA GLY A 275 -22.57 -26.42 -29.97
C GLY A 275 -23.95 -26.11 -29.40
N ARG A 276 -24.23 -26.30 -28.11
CA ARG A 276 -25.52 -25.92 -27.51
C ARG A 276 -25.29 -24.86 -26.43
N GLN A 277 -25.65 -23.62 -26.75
CA GLN A 277 -25.41 -22.44 -25.92
C GLN A 277 -26.04 -22.56 -24.53
N GLU A 278 -27.22 -23.19 -24.42
CA GLU A 278 -27.90 -23.46 -23.14
C GLU A 278 -27.14 -24.45 -22.24
N GLY A 279 -26.47 -25.45 -22.82
CA GLY A 279 -25.66 -26.42 -22.07
C GLY A 279 -24.35 -25.83 -21.55
N LEU A 280 -23.79 -24.85 -22.27
CA LEU A 280 -22.57 -24.14 -21.86
C LEU A 280 -22.81 -23.25 -20.64
N GLN A 281 -23.95 -22.56 -20.59
CA GLN A 281 -24.29 -21.72 -19.44
C GLN A 281 -24.48 -22.56 -18.17
N ALA A 282 -25.17 -23.71 -18.27
CA ALA A 282 -25.33 -24.62 -17.15
C ALA A 282 -23.99 -25.18 -16.66
N LEU A 283 -23.07 -25.50 -17.58
CA LEU A 283 -21.71 -25.91 -17.25
C LEU A 283 -20.96 -24.81 -16.50
N PHE A 284 -21.02 -23.56 -16.95
CA PHE A 284 -20.35 -22.44 -16.29
C PHE A 284 -20.87 -22.24 -14.87
N VAL A 285 -22.18 -22.32 -14.65
CA VAL A 285 -22.78 -22.21 -13.30
C VAL A 285 -22.30 -23.34 -12.40
N ALA A 286 -22.30 -24.59 -12.90
CA ALA A 286 -21.84 -25.74 -12.13
C ALA A 286 -20.35 -25.67 -11.77
N GLU A 287 -19.51 -25.20 -12.69
CA GLU A 287 -18.07 -25.04 -12.45
C GLU A 287 -17.78 -23.85 -11.52
N MET A 288 -18.52 -22.73 -11.66
CA MET A 288 -18.44 -21.59 -10.74
C MET A 288 -18.89 -21.92 -9.32
N ALA A 289 -19.83 -22.85 -9.15
CA ALA A 289 -20.30 -23.28 -7.82
C ALA A 289 -19.17 -23.88 -6.95
N LYS A 290 -18.07 -24.35 -7.54
CA LYS A 290 -16.90 -24.83 -6.78
C LYS A 290 -16.25 -23.74 -5.95
N HIS A 291 -16.29 -22.50 -6.44
CA HIS A 291 -15.73 -21.32 -5.76
C HIS A 291 -16.71 -20.73 -4.75
N GLU A 292 -17.95 -21.25 -4.69
CA GLU A 292 -19.00 -20.74 -3.80
C GLU A 292 -18.61 -20.86 -2.32
N ARG A 293 -17.94 -21.95 -1.94
CA ARG A 293 -17.48 -22.11 -0.55
C ARG A 293 -16.52 -21.01 -0.11
N ILE A 294 -15.50 -20.70 -0.92
CA ILE A 294 -14.49 -19.68 -0.56
C ILE A 294 -15.13 -18.29 -0.55
N THR A 295 -16.02 -18.03 -1.51
CA THR A 295 -16.73 -16.75 -1.60
C THR A 295 -17.71 -16.55 -0.44
N GLN A 296 -18.40 -17.59 0.02
CA GLN A 296 -19.21 -17.54 1.26
C GLN A 296 -18.37 -17.26 2.51
N LEU A 297 -17.16 -17.85 2.62
CA LEU A 297 -16.24 -17.56 3.73
C LEU A 297 -15.76 -16.10 3.70
N LEU A 298 -15.47 -15.56 2.52
CA LEU A 298 -15.15 -14.14 2.34
C LEU A 298 -16.32 -13.26 2.77
N ASP A 299 -17.54 -13.54 2.31
CA ASP A 299 -18.74 -12.78 2.68
C ASP A 299 -18.96 -12.79 4.21
N GLN A 300 -18.81 -13.95 4.86
CA GLN A 300 -18.89 -14.05 6.32
C GLN A 300 -17.81 -13.23 7.03
N ASN A 301 -16.57 -13.26 6.53
CA ASN A 301 -15.48 -12.44 7.08
C ASN A 301 -15.77 -10.93 6.92
N LEU A 302 -16.30 -10.52 5.77
CA LEU A 302 -16.67 -9.13 5.50
C LEU A 302 -17.83 -8.65 6.40
N LEU A 303 -18.83 -9.50 6.65
CA LEU A 303 -19.92 -9.21 7.58
C LEU A 303 -19.44 -9.16 9.03
N ALA A 304 -18.52 -10.04 9.41
CA ALA A 304 -17.96 -10.08 10.76
C ALA A 304 -17.21 -8.79 11.13
N GLN A 305 -16.60 -8.09 10.15
CA GLN A 305 -15.88 -6.85 10.39
C GLN A 305 -16.72 -5.81 11.13
N GLN A 306 -17.98 -5.60 10.73
CA GLN A 306 -18.83 -4.59 11.36
C GLN A 306 -19.06 -4.90 12.84
N ASN A 307 -19.34 -6.17 13.16
CA ASN A 307 -19.58 -6.62 14.54
C ASN A 307 -18.30 -6.53 15.39
N ILE A 308 -17.15 -6.89 14.81
CA ILE A 308 -15.86 -6.82 15.50
C ILE A 308 -15.47 -5.36 15.78
N LEU A 309 -15.65 -4.45 14.81
CA LEU A 309 -15.38 -3.03 15.00
C LEU A 309 -16.31 -2.39 16.02
N GLN A 310 -17.59 -2.76 16.04
CA GLN A 310 -18.51 -2.31 17.09
C GLN A 310 -18.03 -2.77 18.48
N ALA A 311 -17.71 -4.06 18.63
CA ALA A 311 -17.18 -4.59 19.89
C ALA A 311 -15.85 -3.92 20.28
N LEU A 312 -14.99 -3.60 19.31
CA LEU A 312 -13.74 -2.87 19.56
C LEU A 312 -14.03 -1.46 20.07
N THR A 313 -14.97 -0.75 19.44
CA THR A 313 -15.39 0.60 19.85
C THR A 313 -15.89 0.61 21.29
N GLU A 314 -16.78 -0.33 21.63
CA GLU A 314 -17.38 -0.42 22.97
C GLU A 314 -16.35 -0.71 24.05
N ASN A 315 -15.42 -1.64 23.79
CA ASN A 315 -14.36 -1.96 24.74
C ASN A 315 -13.30 -0.85 24.82
N TYR A 316 -12.97 -0.21 23.69
CA TYR A 316 -12.07 0.93 23.65
C TYR A 316 -12.64 2.15 24.40
N ALA A 317 -13.94 2.41 24.28
CA ALA A 317 -14.62 3.48 25.02
C ALA A 317 -14.55 3.29 26.54
N LYS A 318 -14.64 2.04 27.03
CA LYS A 318 -14.42 1.71 28.46
C LYS A 318 -12.98 1.96 28.90
N ALA A 319 -12.01 1.73 28.01
CA ALA A 319 -10.59 1.94 28.24
C ALA A 319 -10.14 3.40 28.02
N ALA A 320 -10.95 4.25 27.38
CA ALA A 320 -10.59 5.61 26.99
C ALA A 320 -10.14 6.52 28.16
N PRO A 321 -10.77 6.50 29.36
CA PRO A 321 -10.32 7.30 30.49
C PRO A 321 -8.89 6.94 30.92
N VAL A 322 -8.57 5.65 30.91
CA VAL A 322 -7.24 5.10 31.28
C VAL A 322 -6.21 5.43 30.19
N LEU A 323 -6.58 5.28 28.92
CA LEU A 323 -5.73 5.65 27.79
C LEU A 323 -5.39 7.14 27.79
N LYS A 324 -6.35 8.00 28.15
CA LYS A 324 -6.11 9.44 28.30
C LYS A 324 -5.14 9.74 29.43
N THR A 325 -5.29 9.12 30.60
CA THR A 325 -4.32 9.27 31.69
C THR A 325 -2.93 8.76 31.33
N LEU A 326 -2.81 7.75 30.45
CA LEU A 326 -1.52 7.27 29.95
C LEU A 326 -0.94 8.14 28.83
N GLN A 327 -1.75 8.94 28.14
CA GLN A 327 -1.25 9.93 27.18
C GLN A 327 -0.73 11.20 27.86
N ASP A 328 -1.32 11.54 29.00
CA ASP A 328 -0.96 12.73 29.78
C ASP A 328 0.33 12.53 30.63
N VAL A 329 0.88 11.30 30.68
CA VAL A 329 2.09 10.91 31.43
C VAL A 329 3.18 10.48 30.47
#